data_AF-A0A938BM92-F1
#
_entry.id   AF-A0A938BM92-F1
#
_cell.length_a   1.000
_cell.length_b   1.000
_cell.length_c   1.000
_cell.angle_alpha   90.00
_cell.angle_beta   90.00
_cell.angle_gamma   90.00
#
_symmetry.space_group_name_H-M   'P 1'
#
loop_
_entity.id
_entity.type
_entity.pdbx_description
1 polymer ?
#
loop_
_entity_poly.entity_id
_entity_poly.type
_entity_poly.pdbx_seq_one_letter_code
_entity_poly.pdbx_strand_id
1 'polypeptide(L)'
;MHLPFAPGRTGHSASSLLGALLLAAPLLFAAASADAFQPVFEPALTVSRAAGDIQIDGRLGDPGWTDAARADGFAEVSPGENIEPLVETEAYV
;
A
#
# COMPACT_ATOMS: atom_id res chain seq x y z
N MET A 1 -62.47 -42.90 24.00
CA MET A 1 -61.74 -42.68 22.73
C MET A 1 -62.72 -42.02 21.77
N HIS A 2 -62.72 -40.69 21.75
CA HIS A 2 -63.76 -39.85 21.16
C HIS A 2 -63.06 -38.81 20.28
N LEU A 3 -63.03 -39.03 18.96
CA LEU A 3 -62.70 -37.98 18.00
C LEU A 3 -64.04 -37.36 17.57
N PRO A 4 -64.16 -36.02 17.56
CA PRO A 4 -64.46 -35.41 16.27
C PRO A 4 -64.04 -33.93 16.12
N PHE A 5 -64.26 -33.45 14.88
CA PHE A 5 -64.39 -32.07 14.43
C PHE A 5 -63.12 -31.27 14.12
N ALA A 6 -62.72 -31.34 12.84
CA ALA A 6 -62.16 -30.19 12.15
C ALA A 6 -63.29 -29.48 11.39
N PRO A 7 -63.58 -28.19 11.65
CA PRO A 7 -64.24 -27.32 10.70
C PRO A 7 -63.19 -26.52 9.92
N GLY A 8 -63.36 -26.50 8.60
CA GLY A 8 -62.54 -25.68 7.71
C GLY A 8 -62.84 -24.19 7.82
N ARG A 9 -62.12 -23.39 7.01
CA ARG A 9 -62.69 -22.49 5.99
C ARG A 9 -61.63 -21.55 5.41
N THR A 10 -61.62 -21.54 4.08
CA THR A 10 -61.55 -20.39 3.17
C THR A 10 -60.43 -19.34 3.34
N GLY A 11 -59.45 -19.44 2.44
CA GLY A 11 -59.00 -18.44 1.45
C GLY A 11 -58.97 -16.95 1.81
N HIS A 12 -57.78 -16.36 1.67
CA HIS A 12 -57.41 -14.97 1.32
C HIS A 12 -55.95 -15.07 0.83
N SER A 13 -55.36 -14.34 -0.11
CA SER A 13 -55.74 -13.32 -1.07
C SER A 13 -54.53 -13.20 -2.03
N ALA A 14 -54.78 -12.66 -3.21
CA ALA A 14 -53.81 -12.49 -4.29
C ALA A 14 -52.70 -11.46 -3.97
N SER A 15 -51.60 -11.61 -4.72
CA SER A 15 -50.63 -10.59 -5.14
C SER A 15 -49.81 -9.85 -4.09
N SER A 16 -48.48 -10.00 -4.16
CA SER A 16 -47.54 -8.86 -4.23
C SER A 16 -46.08 -9.28 -4.46
N LEU A 17 -45.49 -8.66 -5.50
CA LEU A 17 -44.12 -8.13 -5.57
C LEU A 17 -42.93 -9.09 -5.74
N LEU A 18 -42.54 -9.27 -7.01
CA LEU A 18 -41.25 -8.83 -7.57
C LEU A 18 -40.09 -8.59 -6.56
N GLY A 19 -39.01 -9.39 -6.68
CA GLY A 19 -37.64 -8.90 -6.49
C GLY A 19 -36.99 -9.11 -5.12
N ALA A 20 -35.99 -10.00 -5.07
CA ALA A 20 -34.78 -9.88 -4.24
C ALA A 20 -33.75 -10.86 -4.85
N LEU A 21 -33.13 -10.51 -5.98
CA LEU A 21 -31.88 -9.75 -6.08
C LEU A 21 -30.76 -10.36 -5.21
N LEU A 22 -29.86 -11.06 -5.91
CA LEU A 22 -28.46 -11.37 -5.61
C LEU A 22 -28.01 -11.10 -4.16
N LEU A 23 -27.95 -12.16 -3.35
CA LEU A 23 -27.25 -12.13 -2.07
C LEU A 23 -25.77 -12.50 -2.26
N ALA A 24 -24.94 -11.47 -2.11
CA ALA A 24 -23.56 -11.49 -1.60
C ALA A 24 -22.48 -12.14 -2.47
N ALA A 25 -21.92 -11.36 -3.40
CA ALA A 25 -20.50 -11.50 -3.73
C ALA A 25 -19.69 -10.81 -2.60
N PRO A 26 -18.82 -11.51 -1.85
CA PRO A 26 -17.96 -10.85 -0.91
C PRO A 26 -16.93 -10.00 -1.67
N LEU A 27 -16.81 -8.73 -1.29
CA LEU A 27 -15.72 -7.85 -1.69
C LEU A 27 -14.39 -8.46 -1.19
N LEU A 28 -13.72 -9.23 -2.05
CA LEU A 28 -12.33 -9.62 -1.84
C LEU A 28 -11.47 -8.36 -2.04
N PHE A 29 -11.31 -7.57 -0.98
CA PHE A 29 -10.23 -6.59 -0.94
C PHE A 29 -8.92 -7.37 -0.73
N ALA A 30 -8.20 -7.61 -1.83
CA ALA A 30 -6.81 -8.03 -1.75
C ALA A 30 -6.03 -6.87 -1.13
N ALA A 31 -5.57 -7.03 0.11
CA ALA A 31 -4.56 -6.14 0.68
C ALA A 31 -3.31 -6.29 -0.19
N ALA A 32 -2.90 -5.22 -0.86
CA ALA A 32 -1.60 -5.16 -1.52
C ALA A 32 -0.53 -5.33 -0.43
N SER A 33 0.23 -6.41 -0.49
CA SER A 33 1.42 -6.58 0.35
C SER A 33 2.44 -5.54 -0.10
N ALA A 34 2.68 -4.53 0.74
CA ALA A 34 3.90 -3.74 0.61
C ALA A 34 5.09 -4.66 0.91
N ASP A 35 6.13 -4.61 0.09
CA ASP A 35 7.38 -5.32 0.39
C ASP A 35 7.93 -4.80 1.72
N ALA A 36 8.43 -5.70 2.57
CA ALA A 36 9.03 -5.29 3.83
C ALA A 36 10.39 -4.65 3.58
N PHE A 37 10.68 -3.53 4.22
CA PHE A 37 12.02 -2.91 4.16
C PHE A 37 13.11 -3.93 4.51
N GLN A 38 14.19 -3.95 3.72
CA GLN A 38 15.37 -4.76 3.96
C GLN A 38 16.61 -3.86 3.92
N PRO A 39 17.41 -3.76 5.00
CA PRO A 39 18.63 -2.97 4.99
C PRO A 39 19.65 -3.55 4.00
N VAL A 40 20.30 -2.66 3.25
CA VAL A 40 21.38 -3.05 2.33
C VAL A 40 22.71 -2.98 3.09
N PHE A 41 23.42 -4.10 3.16
CA PHE A 41 24.77 -4.16 3.71
C PHE A 41 25.80 -4.10 2.59
N GLU A 42 26.89 -3.39 2.85
CA GLU A 42 28.02 -3.22 1.91
C GLU A 42 27.61 -2.66 0.53
N PRO A 43 26.83 -1.56 0.46
CA PRO A 43 26.46 -0.96 -0.82
C PRO A 43 27.70 -0.43 -1.55
N ALA A 44 27.73 -0.62 -2.87
CA ALA A 44 28.77 -0.07 -3.74
C ALA A 44 28.17 0.99 -4.66
N LEU A 45 28.80 2.16 -4.72
CA LEU A 45 28.40 3.27 -5.59
C LEU A 45 29.56 3.62 -6.53
N THR A 46 29.27 3.68 -7.83
CA THR A 46 30.23 4.16 -8.83
C THR A 46 30.11 5.68 -8.94
N VAL A 47 31.20 6.39 -8.69
CA VAL A 47 31.24 7.86 -8.68
C VAL A 47 32.12 8.38 -9.81
N SER A 48 31.64 9.39 -10.53
CA SER A 48 32.38 10.12 -11.56
C SER A 48 32.73 11.53 -11.11
N ARG A 49 33.65 12.20 -11.83
CA ARG A 49 33.85 13.64 -11.62
C ARG A 49 32.59 14.42 -12.01
N ALA A 50 32.30 15.48 -11.27
CA ALA A 50 31.23 16.42 -11.59
C ALA A 50 31.34 16.93 -13.04
N ALA A 51 30.21 16.99 -13.73
CA ALA A 51 30.13 17.40 -15.14
C ALA A 51 30.29 18.93 -15.34
N GLY A 52 30.32 19.70 -14.25
CA GLY A 52 30.46 21.15 -14.27
C GLY A 52 30.55 21.73 -12.87
N ASP A 53 30.39 23.05 -12.79
CA ASP A 53 30.49 23.79 -11.52
C ASP A 53 29.33 23.46 -10.56
N ILE A 54 29.59 23.61 -9.27
CA ILE A 54 28.64 23.46 -8.17
C ILE A 54 28.74 24.70 -7.28
N GLN A 55 27.62 25.37 -7.06
CA GLN A 55 27.49 26.43 -6.07
C GLN A 55 26.94 25.84 -4.77
N ILE A 56 27.59 26.15 -3.64
CA ILE A 56 27.16 25.66 -2.33
C ILE A 56 26.12 26.63 -1.75
N ASP A 57 24.91 26.58 -2.28
CA ASP A 57 23.80 27.49 -1.94
C ASP A 57 22.52 26.77 -1.50
N GLY A 58 22.55 25.44 -1.42
CA GLY A 58 21.40 24.59 -1.07
C GLY A 58 20.49 24.24 -2.25
N ARG A 59 20.89 24.55 -3.49
CA ARG A 59 20.19 24.13 -4.71
C ARG A 59 20.97 23.02 -5.41
N LEU A 60 20.25 22.07 -5.98
CA LEU A 60 20.82 20.94 -6.74
C LEU A 60 20.67 21.11 -8.26
N GLY A 61 20.38 22.32 -8.73
CA GLY A 61 20.10 22.60 -10.15
C GLY A 61 21.35 22.84 -11.01
N ASP A 62 22.54 22.87 -10.41
CA ASP A 62 23.78 23.18 -11.13
C ASP A 62 24.23 22.02 -12.03
N PRO A 63 24.97 22.32 -13.13
CA PRO A 63 25.45 21.28 -14.05
C PRO A 63 26.26 20.18 -13.36
N GLY A 64 27.02 20.52 -12.31
CA GLY A 64 27.81 19.54 -11.57
C GLY A 64 27.00 18.44 -10.87
N TRP A 65 25.70 18.64 -10.65
CA TRP A 65 24.81 17.66 -10.00
C TRP A 65 24.06 16.74 -10.97
N THR A 66 24.01 17.05 -12.27
CA THR A 66 23.11 16.37 -13.24
C THR A 66 23.33 14.86 -13.32
N ASP A 67 24.60 14.43 -13.29
CA ASP A 67 25.01 13.02 -13.37
C ASP A 67 25.70 12.55 -12.08
N ALA A 68 25.48 13.26 -10.96
CA ALA A 68 26.06 12.87 -9.67
C ALA A 68 25.48 11.53 -9.22
N ALA A 69 26.32 10.69 -8.60
CA ALA A 69 25.89 9.37 -8.18
C ALA A 69 24.97 9.52 -6.96
N ARG A 70 23.81 8.83 -6.96
CA ARG A 70 22.83 8.91 -5.88
C ARG A 70 22.96 7.70 -4.96
N ALA A 71 23.21 7.95 -3.68
CA ALA A 71 23.02 6.99 -2.60
C ALA A 71 21.61 7.18 -2.01
N ASP A 72 20.85 6.11 -1.93
CA ASP A 72 19.52 6.02 -1.32
C ASP A 72 19.40 4.72 -0.51
N GLY A 73 18.21 4.43 0.03
CA GLY A 73 17.96 3.18 0.77
C GLY A 73 18.70 3.08 2.10
N PHE A 74 18.98 4.22 2.75
CA PHE A 74 19.62 4.26 4.06
C PHE A 74 18.79 3.51 5.10
N ALA A 75 19.46 2.75 5.97
CA ALA A 75 18.86 2.12 7.15
C ALA A 75 19.18 2.91 8.41
N GLU A 76 18.21 3.04 9.31
CA GLU A 76 18.44 3.60 10.65
C GLU A 76 19.12 2.55 11.52
N VAL A 77 20.43 2.69 11.73
CA VAL A 77 21.20 1.77 12.58
C VAL A 77 20.87 1.98 14.06
N SER A 78 20.60 3.20 14.50
CA SER A 78 20.21 3.53 15.87
C SER A 78 19.33 4.78 15.88
N PRO A 79 18.27 4.81 16.72
CA PRO A 79 17.84 3.80 17.69
C PRO A 79 17.10 2.57 17.13
N GLY A 80 16.71 2.58 15.85
CA GLY A 80 15.82 1.58 15.27
C GLY A 80 16.41 0.18 14.97
N GLU A 81 17.74 -0.01 15.03
CA GLU A 81 18.43 -1.29 14.76
C GLU A 81 18.25 -1.86 13.34
N ASN A 82 18.69 -1.10 12.33
CA ASN A 82 18.65 -1.40 10.88
C ASN A 82 17.24 -1.46 10.28
N ILE A 83 16.35 -0.60 10.75
CA ILE A 83 15.00 -0.44 10.19
C ILE A 83 14.96 0.66 9.14
N GLU A 84 13.80 0.78 8.49
CA GLU A 84 13.50 1.91 7.62
C GLU A 84 13.54 3.22 8.44
N PRO A 85 14.28 4.24 7.99
CA PRO A 85 14.39 5.49 8.73
C PRO A 85 13.05 6.25 8.70
N LEU A 86 12.77 7.00 9.78
CA LEU A 86 11.56 7.83 9.84
C LEU A 86 11.49 8.89 8.74
N VAL A 87 12.66 9.35 8.27
CA VAL A 87 12.78 10.34 7.21
C VAL A 87 13.66 9.76 6.11
N GLU A 88 13.10 9.68 4.91
CA GLU A 88 13.84 9.31 3.72
C GLU A 88 14.98 10.30 3.47
N THR A 89 16.16 9.77 3.18
CA THR A 89 17.36 10.54 2.93
C THR A 89 18.01 10.05 1.66
N GLU A 90 18.49 10.98 0.85
CA GLU A 90 19.33 10.71 -0.32
C GLU A 90 20.59 11.57 -0.24
N ALA A 91 21.68 11.07 -0.82
CA ALA A 91 22.94 11.79 -0.94
C ALA A 91 23.47 11.72 -2.37
N TYR A 92 23.89 12.86 -2.91
CA TYR A 92 24.55 12.95 -4.22
C TYR A 92 26.06 13.06 -3.99
N VAL A 93 26.83 12.25 -4.72
CA VAL A 93 28.29 12.07 -4.56
C VAL A 93 29.02 12.34 -5.87
#